data_AF-A0A8S3HPM3-F1
#
_entry.id   AF-A0A8S3HPM3-F1
#
_cell.length_a   1.000
_cell.length_b   1.000
_cell.length_c   1.000
_cell.angle_alpha   90.00
_cell.angle_beta   90.00
_cell.angle_gamma   90.00
#
_symmetry.space_group_name_H-M   'P 1'
#
loop_
_entity.id
_entity.type
_entity.pdbx_description
1 polymer ?
#
loop_
_entity_poly.entity_id
_entity_poly.type
_entity_poly.pdbx_seq_one_letter_code
_entity_poly.pdbx_strand_id
1 'polypeptide(L)'
;DSRFNNESKTYTQFLRTGFPPPFDISIAGIRERAEALHKKINEKLIDKFKGKEQEKNVRINKDLEIPITIYTPTDVEKDKMVIFFHGGGKE
;
A
#
# COMPACT_ATOMS: atom_id res chain seq x y z
N ASP A 1 -25.07 22.27 -17.70
CA ASP A 1 -24.74 21.25 -16.69
C ASP A 1 -23.24 21.09 -16.50
N SER A 2 -22.69 21.76 -15.49
CA SER A 2 -21.25 21.89 -15.22
C SER A 2 -20.77 21.01 -14.07
N ARG A 3 -21.27 19.77 -13.98
CA ARG A 3 -20.94 18.82 -12.89
C ARG A 3 -20.18 17.58 -13.35
N PHE A 4 -19.42 17.69 -14.44
CA PHE A 4 -18.32 16.75 -14.67
C PHE A 4 -17.15 17.12 -13.73
N ASN A 5 -17.27 16.58 -12.51
CA ASN A 5 -16.25 16.52 -11.46
C ASN A 5 -14.87 16.23 -12.07
N ASN A 6 -13.84 16.96 -11.63
CA ASN A 6 -12.45 16.78 -12.06
C ASN A 6 -12.02 15.29 -12.07
N GLU A 7 -12.52 14.48 -11.14
CA GLU A 7 -12.25 13.04 -11.06
C GLU A 7 -12.69 12.26 -12.32
N SER A 8 -13.82 12.63 -12.92
CA SER A 8 -14.31 11.98 -14.15
C SER A 8 -13.42 12.31 -15.35
N LYS A 9 -12.81 13.50 -15.38
CA LYS A 9 -11.82 13.85 -16.42
C LYS A 9 -10.54 13.04 -16.23
N THR A 10 -10.06 12.88 -15.00
CA THR A 10 -8.89 12.06 -14.68
C THR A 10 -9.12 10.59 -15.03
N TYR A 11 -10.31 10.05 -14.76
CA TYR A 11 -10.70 8.68 -15.08
C TYR A 11 -10.85 8.45 -16.59
N THR A 12 -11.42 9.41 -17.32
CA THR A 12 -11.54 9.33 -18.78
C THR A 12 -10.17 9.44 -19.46
N GLN A 13 -9.25 10.22 -18.89
CA GLN A 13 -7.86 10.31 -19.32
C GLN A 13 -7.11 9.00 -19.05
N PHE A 14 -7.34 8.37 -17.89
CA PHE A 14 -6.81 7.07 -17.51
C PHE A 14 -7.21 5.94 -18.48
N LEU A 15 -8.48 5.90 -18.88
CA LEU A 15 -9.00 4.90 -19.82
C LEU A 15 -8.54 5.16 -21.27
N ARG A 16 -8.29 6.41 -21.66
CA ARG A 16 -7.88 6.77 -23.03
C ARG A 16 -6.42 6.48 -23.34
N THR A 17 -5.53 6.66 -22.37
CA THR A 17 -4.08 6.52 -22.60
C THR A 17 -3.52 5.19 -22.14
N GLY A 18 -4.29 4.41 -21.37
CA GLY A 18 -3.69 3.41 -20.47
C GLY A 18 -2.74 4.11 -19.49
N PHE A 19 -2.07 3.35 -18.62
CA PHE A 19 -0.74 3.77 -18.19
C PHE A 19 0.16 3.53 -19.40
N PRO A 20 0.60 4.53 -20.19
CA PRO A 20 1.98 4.44 -20.60
C PRO A 20 2.74 4.61 -19.28
N PRO A 21 3.47 3.59 -18.78
CA PRO A 21 4.62 3.96 -17.96
C PRO A 21 5.35 5.02 -18.79
N PRO A 22 5.59 6.24 -18.28
CA PRO A 22 6.33 7.20 -19.07
C PRO A 22 7.68 6.51 -19.33
N PHE A 23 7.87 6.09 -20.58
CA PHE A 23 9.06 5.40 -21.02
C PHE A 23 10.20 6.37 -20.66
N ASP A 24 11.10 5.89 -19.78
CA ASP A 24 12.17 6.61 -19.06
C ASP A 24 11.96 6.96 -17.57
N ILE A 25 11.05 6.30 -16.83
CA ILE A 25 11.29 6.19 -15.38
C ILE A 25 12.33 5.09 -15.14
N SER A 26 13.56 5.47 -14.79
CA SER A 26 14.55 4.53 -14.31
C SER A 26 14.03 3.76 -13.09
N ILE A 27 14.57 2.56 -12.83
CA ILE A 27 14.25 1.80 -11.60
C ILE A 27 14.41 2.68 -10.35
N ALA A 28 15.39 3.59 -10.37
CA ALA A 28 15.59 4.58 -9.30
C ALA A 28 14.39 5.53 -9.16
N GLY A 29 13.85 6.07 -10.25
CA GLY A 29 12.67 6.93 -10.21
C GLY A 29 11.38 6.22 -9.79
N ILE A 30 11.25 4.92 -10.08
CA ILE A 30 10.12 4.11 -9.58
C ILE A 30 10.25 3.93 -8.06
N ARG A 31 11.46 3.61 -7.57
CA ARG A 31 11.74 3.47 -6.14
C ARG A 31 11.49 4.78 -5.38
N GLU A 32 12.00 5.89 -5.88
CA GLU A 32 11.80 7.21 -5.27
C GLU A 32 10.31 7.57 -5.15
N ARG A 33 9.51 7.30 -6.20
CA ARG A 33 8.06 7.52 -6.17
C ARG A 33 7.36 6.62 -5.16
N ALA A 34 7.76 5.35 -5.06
CA ALA A 34 7.23 4.41 -4.08
C ALA A 34 7.56 4.86 -2.65
N GLU A 35 8.81 5.25 -2.39
CA GLU A 35 9.25 5.79 -1.10
C GLU A 35 8.50 7.06 -0.72
N ALA A 36 8.34 8.00 -1.66
CA ALA A 36 7.59 9.24 -1.43
C ALA A 36 6.10 8.97 -1.15
N LEU A 37 5.50 7.99 -1.83
CA LEU A 37 4.12 7.57 -1.57
C LEU A 37 4.00 6.93 -0.18
N HIS A 38 4.89 6.01 0.17
CA HIS A 38 4.92 5.38 1.48
C HIS A 38 5.08 6.41 2.60
N LYS A 39 5.99 7.39 2.43
CA LYS A 39 6.17 8.47 3.39
C LYS A 39 4.88 9.27 3.61
N LYS A 40 4.21 9.69 2.54
CA LYS A 40 2.93 10.44 2.64
C LYS A 40 1.81 9.62 3.28
N ILE A 41 1.76 8.32 3.00
CA ILE A 41 0.79 7.41 3.63
C ILE A 41 1.09 7.33 5.13
N ASN A 42 2.34 7.09 5.50
CA ASN A 42 2.75 6.98 6.90
C ASN A 42 2.48 8.28 7.67
N GLU A 43 2.83 9.45 7.12
CA GLU A 43 2.52 10.76 7.72
C GLU A 43 1.01 10.95 8.00
N LYS A 44 0.14 10.45 7.10
CA LYS A 44 -1.32 10.54 7.28
C LYS A 44 -1.90 9.52 8.23
N LEU A 45 -1.16 8.45 8.52
CA LEU A 45 -1.59 7.32 9.35
C LEU A 45 -0.92 7.30 10.73
N ILE A 46 0.14 8.09 10.94
CA ILE A 46 0.76 8.32 12.25
C ILE A 46 -0.34 8.62 13.28
N ASP A 47 -0.23 7.93 14.41
CA ASP A 47 -1.13 8.02 15.58
C ASP A 47 -2.61 7.67 15.34
N LYS A 48 -2.99 7.24 14.13
CA LYS A 48 -4.37 6.78 13.85
C LYS A 48 -4.61 5.35 14.31
N PHE A 49 -3.58 4.51 14.27
CA PHE A 49 -3.68 3.16 14.81
C PHE A 49 -3.50 3.18 16.33
N LYS A 50 -4.55 2.83 17.05
CA LYS A 50 -4.51 2.61 18.51
C LYS A 50 -4.37 1.12 18.76
N GLY A 51 -3.14 0.66 18.92
CA GLY A 51 -2.85 -0.75 19.07
C GLY A 51 -1.39 -1.04 19.33
N LYS A 52 -1.07 -2.33 19.36
CA LYS A 52 0.29 -2.86 19.44
C LYS A 52 0.73 -3.34 18.07
N GLU A 53 1.92 -2.94 17.66
CA GLU A 53 2.62 -3.43 16.49
C GLU A 53 3.72 -4.40 16.93
N GLN A 54 3.81 -5.55 16.26
CA GLN A 54 4.83 -6.56 16.53
C GLN A 54 5.34 -7.15 15.21
N GLU A 55 6.63 -7.00 14.93
CA GLU A 55 7.29 -7.71 13.85
C GLU A 55 7.70 -9.11 14.31
N LYS A 56 7.41 -10.11 13.48
CA LYS A 56 7.81 -11.51 13.73
C LYS A 56 8.22 -12.18 12.43
N ASN A 57 9.26 -12.98 12.50
CA ASN A 57 9.54 -13.93 11.44
C ASN A 57 8.69 -15.18 11.63
N VAL A 58 7.93 -15.55 10.60
CA VAL A 58 7.11 -16.76 10.59
C VAL A 58 7.68 -17.74 9.59
N ARG A 59 8.00 -18.93 10.09
CA ARG A 59 8.47 -20.04 9.29
C ARG A 59 7.29 -20.74 8.63
N ILE A 60 7.21 -20.69 7.31
CA ILE A 60 6.14 -21.33 6.52
C ILE A 60 6.51 -22.79 6.23
N ASN A 61 7.78 -23.08 5.96
CA ASN A 61 8.30 -24.44 5.79
C ASN A 61 9.79 -24.52 6.17
N LYS A 62 10.45 -25.66 5.89
CA LYS A 62 11.86 -25.86 6.23
C LYS A 62 12.80 -24.83 5.59
N ASP A 63 12.44 -24.28 4.44
CA ASP A 63 13.32 -23.46 3.61
C ASP A 63 12.87 -21.99 3.49
N LEU A 64 11.71 -21.65 4.04
CA LEU A 64 11.09 -20.33 3.90
C LEU A 64 10.64 -19.77 5.25
N GLU A 65 11.25 -18.64 5.59
CA GLU A 65 10.90 -17.79 6.72
C GLU A 65 10.59 -16.39 6.20
N ILE A 66 9.44 -15.86 6.57
CA ILE A 66 8.94 -14.58 6.05
C ILE A 66 8.72 -13.62 7.23
N PRO A 67 9.24 -12.38 7.16
CA PRO A 67 8.89 -11.35 8.12
C PRO A 67 7.42 -10.95 7.91
N ILE A 68 6.65 -10.96 8.99
CA ILE A 68 5.29 -10.42 9.03
C ILE A 68 5.20 -9.35 10.12
N THR A 69 4.27 -8.43 9.94
CA THR A 69 3.91 -7.45 10.95
C THR A 69 2.50 -7.73 11.44
N ILE A 70 2.35 -7.87 12.76
CA ILE A 70 1.07 -8.14 13.43
C ILE A 70 0.61 -6.85 14.10
N TYR A 71 -0.59 -6.42 13.75
CA TYR A 71 -1.27 -5.27 14.34
C TYR A 71 -2.40 -5.76 15.23
N THR A 72 -2.35 -5.44 16.52
CA THR A 72 -3.40 -5.79 17.49
C THR A 72 -4.05 -4.53 18.05
N PRO A 73 -5.31 -4.23 17.73
CA PRO A 73 -5.99 -3.04 18.25
C PRO A 73 -6.27 -3.18 19.76
N THR A 74 -6.20 -2.10 20.53
CA THR A 74 -6.39 -2.15 21.99
C THR A 74 -7.84 -2.15 22.45
N ASP A 75 -8.77 -1.72 21.59
CA ASP A 75 -10.14 -1.36 21.98
C ASP A 75 -11.21 -2.30 21.40
N VAL A 76 -10.88 -3.60 21.23
CA VAL A 76 -11.77 -4.57 20.56
C VAL A 76 -11.92 -5.84 21.42
N GLU A 77 -13.16 -6.15 21.81
CA GLU A 77 -13.48 -7.30 22.68
C GLU A 77 -13.59 -8.64 21.95
N LYS A 78 -13.87 -8.63 20.63
CA LYS A 78 -13.90 -9.80 19.77
C LYS A 78 -13.15 -9.50 18.50
N ASP A 79 -12.06 -10.23 18.27
CA ASP A 79 -11.20 -10.01 17.13
C ASP A 79 -11.32 -11.14 16.10
N LYS A 80 -11.21 -10.79 14.83
CA LYS A 80 -11.09 -11.72 13.71
C LYS A 80 -9.78 -11.40 13.02
N MET A 81 -8.98 -12.44 12.77
CA MET A 81 -7.71 -12.25 12.08
C MET A 81 -7.96 -11.94 10.60
N VAL A 82 -7.35 -10.86 10.12
CA VAL A 82 -7.27 -10.52 8.70
C VAL A 82 -5.82 -10.70 8.26
N ILE A 83 -5.60 -11.47 7.21
CA ILE A 83 -4.30 -11.63 6.57
C ILE A 83 -4.25 -10.67 5.38
N PHE A 84 -3.31 -9.73 5.41
CA PHE A 84 -3.11 -8.75 4.34
C PHE A 84 -1.81 -9.08 3.58
N PHE A 85 -1.92 -9.10 2.25
CA PHE A 85 -0.79 -9.21 1.34
C PHE A 85 -0.60 -7.88 0.62
N HIS A 86 0.57 -7.25 0.76
CA HIS A 86 0.84 -6.00 0.08
C HIS A 86 0.93 -6.21 -1.45
N GLY A 87 0.42 -5.25 -2.22
CA GLY A 87 0.60 -5.22 -3.67
C GLY A 87 2.02 -4.82 -4.08
N GLY A 88 2.25 -4.68 -5.39
CA GLY A 88 3.54 -4.23 -5.97
C GLY A 88 4.37 -5.34 -6.60
N GLY A 89 3.71 -6.37 -7.15
CA GLY A 89 4.36 -7.50 -7.82
C GLY A 89 5.42 -7.08 -8.84
N LYS A 90 6.48 -7.90 -8.94
CA LYS A 90 7.45 -7.82 -10.03
C LYS A 90 6.79 -8.27 -11.33
N GLU A 91 6.95 -7.47 -12.39
CA GLU A 91 6.98 -7.99 -13.76
C GLU A 91 8.12 -9.01 -13.90
#